data_AF-A0A816EKW4-F1
#
_entry.id   AF-A0A816EKW4-F1
#
_cell.length_a   1.000
_cell.length_b   1.000
_cell.length_c   1.000
_cell.angle_alpha   90.00
_cell.angle_beta   90.00
_cell.angle_gamma   90.00
#
_symmetry.space_group_name_H-M   'P 1'
#
loop_
_entity.id
_entity.type
_entity.pdbx_description
1 polymer ?
#
loop_
_entity_poly.entity_id
_entity_poly.type
_entity_poly.pdbx_seq_one_letter_code
_entity_poly.pdbx_strand_id
1 'polypeptide(L)'
;MQAPPSTIISYACAPDKTSFAGDGQQRNSAYTCFLLYYMVLPMDIKEVFQRTAIDVQKSTRSKQIPYLFANCNGPAYIVDNCIGYNAAAQNFLQRRRPC
;
A
#
# COMPACT_ATOMS: atom_id res chain seq x y z
N MET A 1 16.39 1.15 -22.38
CA MET A 1 14.94 1.04 -22.13
C MET A 1 14.53 2.29 -21.35
N GLN A 2 13.53 3.05 -21.79
CA GLN A 2 13.01 4.22 -21.06
C GLN A 2 11.78 3.78 -20.26
N ALA A 3 11.77 4.06 -18.96
CA ALA A 3 10.59 3.77 -18.14
C ALA A 3 9.44 4.70 -18.57
N PRO A 4 8.21 4.20 -18.76
CA PRO A 4 7.08 5.06 -19.03
C PRO A 4 6.93 6.10 -17.90
N PRO A 5 6.63 7.36 -18.22
CA PRO A 5 6.44 8.39 -17.21
C PRO A 5 5.26 8.01 -16.30
N SER A 6 5.29 8.49 -15.06
CA SER A 6 4.21 8.32 -14.08
C SER A 6 3.86 6.86 -13.77
N THR A 7 4.88 6.01 -13.63
CA THR A 7 4.71 4.57 -13.34
C THR A 7 5.21 4.24 -11.95
N ILE A 8 4.40 3.50 -11.17
CA ILE A 8 4.81 2.90 -9.91
C ILE A 8 4.59 1.40 -9.99
N ILE A 9 5.61 0.63 -9.61
CA ILE A 9 5.55 -0.81 -9.46
C ILE A 9 5.95 -1.13 -8.03
N SER A 10 5.03 -1.70 -7.25
CA SER A 10 5.32 -2.15 -5.90
C SER A 10 5.20 -3.66 -5.80
N TYR A 11 6.26 -4.28 -5.27
CA TYR A 11 6.34 -5.70 -5.03
C TYR A 11 6.20 -5.97 -3.54
N ALA A 12 5.42 -6.98 -3.19
CA ALA A 12 5.20 -7.36 -1.80
C ALA A 12 6.47 -7.85 -1.09
N CYS A 13 7.47 -8.33 -1.84
CA CYS A 13 8.75 -8.78 -1.32
C CYS A 13 9.88 -8.45 -2.30
N ALA A 14 11.11 -8.49 -1.81
CA ALA A 14 12.32 -8.35 -2.61
C ALA A 14 12.44 -9.51 -3.63
N PRO A 15 13.17 -9.30 -4.73
CA PRO A 15 13.52 -10.39 -5.65
C PRO A 15 14.17 -11.56 -4.89
N ASP A 16 13.92 -12.78 -5.37
CA ASP A 16 14.42 -14.03 -4.79
C ASP A 16 14.00 -14.29 -3.33
N LYS A 17 12.98 -13.57 -2.83
CA LYS A 17 12.40 -13.78 -1.50
C LYS A 17 10.92 -14.12 -1.60
N THR A 18 10.50 -15.13 -0.84
CA THR A 18 9.09 -15.50 -0.72
C THR A 18 8.37 -14.50 0.18
N SER A 19 7.19 -14.04 -0.24
CA SER A 19 6.31 -13.24 0.62
C SER A 19 5.88 -14.06 1.84
N PHE A 20 6.02 -13.51 3.03
CA PHE A 20 5.63 -14.20 4.25
C PHE A 20 4.11 -14.24 4.38
N ALA A 21 3.53 -15.44 4.41
CA ALA A 21 2.07 -15.64 4.50
C ALA A 21 1.52 -15.49 5.93
N GLY A 22 2.36 -15.13 6.91
CA GLY A 22 1.95 -15.12 8.32
C GLY A 22 1.88 -16.53 8.92
N ASP A 23 1.10 -16.64 9.99
CA ASP A 23 0.73 -17.88 10.68
C ASP A 23 -0.46 -18.60 10.01
N GLY A 24 -0.95 -18.09 8.88
CA GLY A 24 -2.11 -18.62 8.15
C GLY A 24 -3.46 -18.32 8.81
N GLN A 25 -3.51 -17.55 9.89
CA GLN A 25 -4.77 -17.18 10.58
C GLN A 25 -5.44 -15.94 9.95
N GLN A 26 -4.73 -15.24 9.07
CA GLN A 26 -5.15 -13.96 8.51
C GLN A 26 -5.59 -14.12 7.06
N ARG A 27 -6.70 -13.46 6.70
CA ARG A 27 -7.23 -13.46 5.32
C ARG A 27 -6.26 -12.84 4.31
N ASN A 28 -5.50 -11.83 4.73
CA ASN A 28 -4.62 -11.04 3.87
C ASN A 28 -3.16 -11.27 4.25
N SER A 29 -2.25 -11.20 3.27
CA SER A 29 -0.81 -11.11 3.56
C SER A 29 -0.49 -9.85 4.37
N ALA A 30 0.64 -9.83 5.09
CA ALA A 30 1.08 -8.65 5.82
C ALA A 30 1.12 -7.40 4.92
N TYR A 31 1.64 -7.55 3.70
CA TYR A 31 1.68 -6.47 2.71
C TYR A 31 0.29 -5.96 2.33
N THR A 32 -0.61 -6.85 1.95
CA THR A 32 -1.98 -6.47 1.57
C THR A 32 -2.73 -5.84 2.74
N CYS A 33 -2.53 -6.33 3.97
CA CYS A 33 -3.14 -5.75 5.16
C CYS A 33 -2.74 -4.28 5.35
N PHE A 34 -1.44 -3.97 5.42
CA PHE A 34 -0.99 -2.61 5.63
C PHE A 34 -1.25 -1.72 4.42
N LEU A 35 -1.20 -2.25 3.19
CA LEU A 35 -1.54 -1.48 2.00
C LEU A 35 -2.99 -0.98 2.06
N LEU A 36 -3.95 -1.86 2.37
CA LEU A 36 -5.36 -1.48 2.51
C LEU A 36 -5.60 -0.49 3.65
N TYR A 37 -4.83 -0.60 4.74
CA TYR A 37 -4.89 0.36 5.84
C TYR A 37 -4.44 1.77 5.41
N TYR A 38 -3.33 1.88 4.68
CA TYR A 38 -2.78 3.17 4.27
C TYR A 38 -3.47 3.77 3.04
N MET A 39 -4.02 2.96 2.13
CA MET A 39 -4.69 3.42 0.90
C MET A 39 -5.89 4.34 1.14
N VAL A 40 -6.56 4.22 2.29
CA VAL A 40 -7.75 5.03 2.62
C VAL A 40 -7.41 6.35 3.32
N LEU A 41 -6.13 6.58 3.62
CA LEU A 41 -5.68 7.82 4.25
C LEU A 41 -5.34 8.86 3.18
N PRO A 42 -5.65 10.15 3.41
CA PRO A 42 -5.38 11.22 2.44
C PRO A 42 -3.88 11.59 2.45
N MET A 43 -3.05 10.74 1.86
CA MET A 43 -1.59 10.93 1.76
C MET A 43 -1.08 10.62 0.36
N ASP A 44 0.13 11.12 0.05
CA ASP A 44 0.77 10.87 -1.25
C ASP A 44 0.98 9.36 -1.43
N ILE A 45 0.79 8.87 -2.65
CA ILE A 45 0.87 7.44 -2.98
C ILE A 45 2.26 6.86 -2.65
N LYS A 46 3.31 7.68 -2.77
CA LYS A 46 4.66 7.28 -2.35
C LYS A 46 4.74 7.08 -0.84
N GLU A 47 4.08 7.93 -0.07
CA GLU A 47 4.00 7.81 1.38
C GLU A 47 3.20 6.57 1.80
N VAL A 48 2.09 6.26 1.10
CA VAL A 48 1.33 5.01 1.29
C VAL A 48 2.27 3.81 1.20
N PHE A 49 3.02 3.68 0.09
CA PHE A 49 3.91 2.55 -0.12
C PHE A 49 5.09 2.53 0.87
N GLN A 50 5.64 3.68 1.25
CA GLN A 50 6.70 3.76 2.25
C GLN A 50 6.23 3.26 3.61
N ARG A 51 5.06 3.72 4.07
CA ARG A 51 4.49 3.29 5.36
C ARG A 51 4.11 1.82 5.35
N THR A 52 3.52 1.33 4.26
CA THR A 52 3.29 -0.12 4.05
C THR A 52 4.60 -0.89 4.19
N ALA A 53 5.69 -0.45 3.56
CA ALA A 53 6.97 -1.15 3.63
C ALA A 53 7.57 -1.18 5.05
N ILE A 54 7.43 -0.09 5.80
CA ILE A 54 7.90 0.02 7.19
C ILE A 54 7.16 -0.99 8.08
N ASP A 55 5.84 -1.04 8.01
CA ASP A 55 5.04 -1.89 8.91
C ASP A 55 5.08 -3.36 8.53
N VAL A 56 5.23 -3.69 7.23
CA VAL A 56 5.51 -5.06 6.80
C VAL A 56 6.85 -5.53 7.36
N GLN A 57 7.90 -4.72 7.29
CA GLN A 57 9.20 -5.11 7.84
C GLN A 57 9.12 -5.28 9.36
N LYS A 58 8.44 -4.39 10.08
CA LYS A 58 8.26 -4.51 11.54
C LYS A 58 7.47 -5.77 11.91
N SER A 59 6.29 -5.97 11.32
CA SER A 59 5.40 -7.10 11.62
C SER A 59 6.02 -8.46 11.26
N THR A 60 6.77 -8.53 10.17
CA THR A 60 7.42 -9.77 9.73
C THR A 60 8.82 -9.97 10.29
N ARG A 61 9.31 -9.07 11.16
CA ARG A 61 10.70 -9.06 11.67
C ARG A 61 11.73 -9.14 10.53
N SER A 62 11.51 -8.33 9.50
CA SER A 62 12.30 -8.23 8.28
C SER A 62 12.38 -9.52 7.45
N LYS A 63 11.51 -10.50 7.68
CA LYS A 63 11.38 -11.69 6.81
C LYS A 63 10.79 -11.33 5.45
N GLN A 64 9.98 -10.26 5.39
CA GLN A 64 9.44 -9.71 4.17
C GLN A 64 9.87 -8.26 4.04
N ILE A 65 10.52 -7.93 2.92
CA ILE A 65 11.02 -6.59 2.61
C ILE A 65 10.37 -6.15 1.30
N PRO A 66 9.32 -5.30 1.34
CA PRO A 66 8.69 -4.81 0.13
C PRO A 66 9.65 -3.97 -0.71
N TYR A 67 9.50 -4.04 -2.04
CA TYR A 67 10.32 -3.29 -2.99
C TYR A 67 9.45 -2.34 -3.83
N LEU A 68 9.93 -1.12 -4.04
CA LEU A 68 9.22 -0.06 -4.77
C LEU A 68 10.10 0.48 -5.89
N PHE A 69 9.57 0.44 -7.11
CA PHE A 69 10.11 1.16 -8.26
C PHE A 69 9.10 2.25 -8.64
N ALA A 70 9.51 3.52 -8.59
CA ALA A 70 8.61 4.64 -8.85
C ALA A 70 9.27 5.67 -9.76
N ASN A 71 8.54 6.07 -10.80
CA ASN A 71 8.86 7.15 -11.71
C ASN A 71 7.68 8.15 -11.71
N CYS A 72 7.63 9.01 -10.69
CA CYS A 72 6.54 9.98 -10.50
C CYS A 72 7.10 11.41 -10.44
N ASN A 73 6.62 12.27 -11.34
CA ASN A 73 7.09 13.64 -11.48
C ASN A 73 6.36 14.63 -10.55
N GLY A 74 5.46 14.16 -9.67
CA GLY A 74 4.65 14.97 -8.77
C GLY A 74 3.94 14.14 -7.70
N PRO A 75 3.18 14.78 -6.80
CA PRO A 75 2.34 14.10 -5.82
C PRO A 75 1.14 13.44 -6.51
N ALA A 76 0.70 12.29 -6.00
CA ALA A 76 -0.50 11.60 -6.47
C ALA A 76 -1.26 11.02 -5.28
N TYR A 77 -2.58 11.14 -5.28
CA TYR A 77 -3.44 10.74 -4.16
C TYR A 77 -4.48 9.73 -4.65
N ILE A 78 -4.79 8.75 -3.81
CA ILE A 78 -5.96 7.90 -4.01
C ILE A 78 -7.13 8.64 -3.38
N VAL A 79 -8.13 8.98 -4.20
CA VAL A 79 -9.34 9.66 -3.76
C VAL A 79 -10.54 8.84 -4.20
N ASP A 80 -11.47 8.61 -3.28
CA ASP A 80 -12.71 7.86 -3.55
C ASP A 80 -13.64 8.62 -4.51
N ASN A 81 -13.42 9.93 -4.70
CA ASN A 81 -14.18 10.75 -5.62
C ASN A 81 -13.27 11.76 -6.33
N CYS A 82 -13.02 11.55 -7.61
CA CYS A 82 -12.48 12.58 -8.48
C CYS A 82 -13.63 13.54 -8.80
N ILE A 83 -13.54 14.82 -8.42
CA ILE A 83 -14.65 15.76 -8.57
C ILE A 83 -15.13 15.79 -10.03
N GLY A 84 -16.39 15.38 -10.16
CA GLY A 84 -17.18 15.29 -11.38
C GLY A 84 -18.57 14.71 -11.12
N TYR A 85 -18.78 13.90 -10.07
CA TYR A 85 -20.11 13.35 -9.74
C TYR A 85 -20.40 13.31 -8.23
N ASN A 86 -21.65 13.65 -7.90
CA ASN A 86 -22.18 13.89 -6.57
C ASN A 86 -22.24 12.65 -5.66
N ALA A 87 -22.13 12.96 -4.36
CA ALA A 87 -22.85 12.37 -3.22
C ALA A 87 -22.52 10.94 -2.72
N ALA A 88 -22.39 10.87 -1.39
CA ALA A 88 -22.82 9.76 -0.53
C ALA A 88 -21.85 8.63 -0.15
N ALA A 89 -20.56 8.91 0.10
CA ALA A 89 -19.68 7.92 0.73
C ALA A 89 -18.72 8.52 1.77
N GLN A 90 -19.23 8.89 2.96
CA GLN A 90 -18.37 9.36 4.07
C GLN A 90 -18.59 8.61 5.40
N ASN A 91 -19.13 7.38 5.40
CA ASN A 91 -19.45 6.67 6.64
C ASN A 91 -18.79 5.28 6.80
N PHE A 92 -17.55 5.11 6.34
CA PHE A 92 -16.85 3.81 6.45
C PHE A 92 -15.54 3.80 7.27
N LEU A 93 -15.14 4.93 7.87
CA LEU A 93 -13.78 5.08 8.44
C LEU A 93 -13.62 4.76 9.93
N GLN A 94 -14.62 4.24 10.65
CA GLN A 94 -14.53 4.15 12.14
C GLN A 94 -14.40 2.76 12.77
N ARG A 95 -14.24 1.66 12.01
CA ARG A 95 -14.30 0.30 12.61
C ARG A 95 -13.25 -0.72 12.19
N ARG A 96 -12.09 -0.30 11.67
CA ARG A 96 -11.04 -1.26 11.31
C ARG A 96 -9.81 -1.07 12.18
N ARG A 97 -9.58 -2.03 13.08
CA ARG A 97 -8.23 -2.29 13.56
C ARG A 97 -7.42 -2.74 12.33
N PRO A 98 -6.18 -2.27 12.15
CA PRO A 98 -5.28 -3.01 11.28
C PRO A 98 -5.24 -4.45 11.81
N CYS A 99 -5.16 -5.41 10.89
CA CYS A 99 -4.84 -6.78 11.26
C CYS A 99 -3.68 -6.75 12.28
#